data_AF-A0A6P1Z978-F1
#
_entry.id   AF-A0A6P1Z978-F1
#
_cell.length_a   1.000
_cell.length_b   1.000
_cell.length_c   1.000
_cell.angle_alpha   90.00
_cell.angle_beta   90.00
_cell.angle_gamma   90.00
#
_symmetry.space_group_name_H-M   'P 1'
#
loop_
_entity.id
_entity.type
_entity.pdbx_description
1 polymer ?
#
loop_
_entity_poly.entity_id
_entity_poly.type
_entity_poly.pdbx_seq_one_letter_code
_entity_poly.pdbx_strand_id
1 'polypeptide(L)'
;MVLTDYQKVPLQDAFKKAMLGDKERAADDTTYLLYGGYNPLTVQITHILNNKAGLAWTSYSHTAVPIGTSAMGGGEDSFNGYYENTDGAKKIMEFMGVDYTLQMAQN
;
A
#
# COMPACT_ATOMS: atom_id res chain seq x y z
N MET A 1 -14.34 -7.74 21.49
CA MET A 1 -14.17 -8.52 20.25
C MET A 1 -13.90 -9.98 20.63
N VAL A 2 -14.57 -10.95 19.99
CA VAL A 2 -14.44 -12.39 20.32
C VAL A 2 -14.06 -13.18 19.06
N LEU A 3 -13.12 -14.13 19.20
CA LEU A 3 -12.72 -15.06 18.14
C LEU A 3 -13.68 -16.25 18.08
N THR A 4 -14.16 -16.57 16.89
CA THR A 4 -14.91 -17.82 16.67
C THR A 4 -13.96 -19.00 16.63
N ASP A 5 -14.45 -20.22 16.84
CA ASP A 5 -13.62 -21.41 16.76
C ASP A 5 -13.02 -21.61 15.37
N TYR A 6 -13.79 -21.27 14.33
CA TYR A 6 -13.30 -21.22 12.94
C TYR A 6 -12.12 -20.26 12.77
N GLN A 7 -12.10 -19.12 13.46
CA GLN A 7 -11.01 -18.13 13.35
C GLN A 7 -9.75 -18.55 14.13
N LYS A 8 -9.89 -19.37 15.19
CA LYS A 8 -8.76 -19.81 16.01
C LYS A 8 -7.81 -20.73 15.24
N VAL A 9 -8.34 -21.64 14.44
CA VAL A 9 -7.55 -22.62 13.67
C VAL A 9 -6.54 -21.95 12.72
N PRO A 10 -6.95 -21.11 11.75
CA PRO A 10 -6.00 -20.46 10.85
C PRO A 10 -5.07 -19.49 11.59
N LEU A 11 -5.52 -18.89 12.70
CA LEU A 11 -4.67 -18.04 13.54
C LEU A 11 -3.54 -18.82 14.22
N GLN A 12 -3.83 -20.02 14.73
CA GLN A 12 -2.82 -20.90 15.32
C GLN A 12 -1.82 -21.40 14.27
N ASP A 13 -2.27 -21.70 13.05
CA ASP A 13 -1.37 -22.14 11.99
C ASP A 13 -0.49 -21.00 11.47
N ALA A 14 -1.06 -19.79 11.35
CA ALA A 14 -0.28 -18.59 11.06
C ALA A 14 0.76 -18.30 12.17
N PHE A 15 0.41 -18.51 13.45
CA PHE A 15 1.36 -18.39 14.55
C PHE A 15 2.54 -19.37 14.41
N LYS A 16 2.27 -20.66 14.15
CA LYS A 16 3.35 -21.65 13.93
C LYS A 16 4.27 -21.24 12.78
N LYS A 17 3.72 -20.76 11.66
CA LYS A 17 4.51 -20.28 10.51
C LYS A 17 5.32 -19.01 10.82
N ALA A 18 4.80 -18.13 11.67
CA ALA A 18 5.52 -16.95 12.11
C ALA A 18 6.74 -17.29 13.00
N MET A 19 6.74 -18.45 13.66
CA MET A 19 7.85 -18.93 14.47
C MET A 19 8.95 -19.64 13.66
N LEU A 20 8.69 -19.99 12.40
CA LEU A 20 9.71 -20.54 11.49
C LEU A 20 10.70 -19.46 11.06
N GLY A 21 11.92 -19.89 10.71
CA GLY A 21 12.93 -18.99 10.13
C GLY A 21 12.53 -18.49 8.74
N ASP A 22 13.07 -17.35 8.30
CA ASP A 22 12.63 -16.69 7.05
C ASP A 22 12.81 -17.58 5.80
N LYS A 23 13.88 -18.39 5.75
CA LYS A 23 14.11 -19.35 4.65
C LYS A 23 13.09 -20.50 4.62
N GLU A 24 12.64 -20.94 5.79
CA GLU A 24 11.65 -22.01 5.92
C GLU A 24 10.24 -21.49 5.62
N ARG A 25 9.98 -20.21 5.91
CA ARG A 25 8.72 -19.54 5.59
C ARG A 25 8.58 -19.22 4.10
N ALA A 26 9.65 -18.83 3.42
CA ALA A 26 9.61 -18.40 2.02
C ALA A 26 9.57 -19.54 0.98
N ALA A 27 9.41 -20.80 1.43
CA ALA A 27 9.70 -21.96 0.59
C ALA A 27 8.61 -22.34 -0.42
N ASP A 28 7.40 -21.76 -0.34
CA ASP A 28 6.27 -22.18 -1.19
C ASP A 28 5.34 -21.04 -1.62
N ASP A 29 4.77 -21.18 -2.82
CA ASP A 29 3.84 -20.21 -3.44
C ASP A 29 2.57 -20.00 -2.60
N THR A 30 2.13 -21.03 -1.84
CA THR A 30 0.92 -20.93 -1.02
C THR A 30 1.14 -19.95 0.13
N THR A 31 2.34 -19.96 0.73
CA THR A 31 2.71 -19.00 1.77
C THR A 31 2.75 -17.57 1.25
N TYR A 32 3.22 -17.36 0.01
CA TYR A 32 3.13 -16.04 -0.63
C TYR A 32 1.68 -15.63 -0.91
N LEU A 33 0.84 -16.52 -1.43
CA LEU A 33 -0.58 -16.23 -1.68
C LEU A 33 -1.33 -15.85 -0.39
N LEU A 34 -1.02 -16.51 0.72
CA LEU A 34 -1.69 -16.28 2.00
C LEU A 34 -1.17 -15.06 2.76
N TYR A 35 0.11 -14.68 2.60
CA TYR A 35 0.73 -13.68 3.47
C TYR A 35 1.53 -12.59 2.75
N GLY A 36 1.69 -12.66 1.42
CA GLY A 36 2.33 -11.62 0.63
C GLY A 36 3.81 -11.37 0.95
N GLY A 37 4.48 -12.32 1.61
CA GLY A 37 5.85 -12.14 2.11
C GLY A 37 5.95 -11.45 3.48
N TYR A 38 4.83 -11.02 4.07
CA TYR A 38 4.79 -10.45 5.41
C TYR A 38 4.74 -11.54 6.50
N ASN A 39 4.80 -11.12 7.77
CA ASN A 39 4.65 -12.02 8.91
C ASN A 39 3.26 -12.69 8.90
N PRO A 40 3.17 -14.04 8.88
CA PRO A 40 1.91 -14.77 8.77
C PRO A 40 0.89 -14.43 9.87
N LEU A 41 1.36 -14.26 11.11
CA LEU A 41 0.48 -13.96 12.25
C LEU A 41 -0.16 -12.58 12.09
N THR A 42 0.62 -11.57 11.74
CA THR A 42 0.14 -10.20 11.54
C THR A 42 -0.90 -10.15 10.42
N VAL A 43 -0.65 -10.82 9.30
CA VAL A 43 -1.59 -10.87 8.17
C VAL A 43 -2.88 -11.59 8.56
N GLN A 44 -2.80 -12.72 9.25
CA GLN A 44 -4.00 -13.47 9.66
C GLN A 44 -4.86 -12.71 10.66
N ILE A 45 -4.25 -12.01 11.62
CA ILE A 45 -4.96 -11.09 12.52
C ILE A 45 -5.65 -10.00 11.72
N THR A 46 -4.95 -9.41 10.75
CA THR A 46 -5.48 -8.36 9.88
C THR A 46 -6.70 -8.85 9.09
N HIS A 47 -6.65 -10.06 8.51
CA HIS A 47 -7.81 -10.66 7.85
C HIS A 47 -9.01 -10.85 8.77
N ILE A 48 -8.81 -11.29 10.02
CA ILE A 48 -9.89 -11.46 10.99
C ILE A 48 -10.52 -10.10 11.34
N LEU A 49 -9.70 -9.08 11.57
CA LEU A 49 -10.16 -7.73 11.88
C LEU A 49 -10.93 -7.12 10.70
N ASN A 50 -10.38 -7.22 9.50
CA ASN A 50 -10.99 -6.71 8.26
C ASN A 50 -12.35 -7.35 8.01
N ASN A 51 -12.46 -8.68 8.10
CA ASN A 51 -13.73 -9.38 7.92
C ASN A 51 -14.79 -8.94 8.95
N LYS A 52 -14.40 -8.67 10.21
CA LYS A 52 -15.33 -8.15 11.23
C LYS A 52 -15.71 -6.68 10.98
N ALA A 53 -14.85 -5.92 10.31
CA ALA A 53 -15.06 -4.51 9.98
C ALA A 53 -15.71 -4.28 8.60
N GLY A 54 -15.91 -5.33 7.80
CA GLY A 54 -16.40 -5.19 6.43
C GLY A 54 -15.35 -4.61 5.46
N LEU A 55 -14.06 -4.78 5.75
CA LEU A 55 -12.95 -4.32 4.94
C LEU A 55 -12.33 -5.47 4.14
N ALA A 56 -11.77 -5.16 2.97
CA ALA A 56 -11.06 -6.12 2.12
C ALA A 56 -9.83 -5.48 1.46
N TRP A 57 -8.89 -6.32 1.06
CA TRP A 57 -7.67 -5.95 0.34
C TRP A 57 -7.53 -6.80 -0.90
N THR A 58 -7.02 -6.22 -1.99
CA THR A 58 -6.85 -6.89 -3.29
C THR A 58 -5.39 -7.13 -3.67
N SER A 59 -4.45 -6.54 -2.92
CA SER A 59 -3.01 -6.63 -3.18
C SER A 59 -2.22 -6.57 -1.88
N TYR A 60 -1.06 -7.21 -1.88
CA TYR A 60 -0.02 -7.06 -0.84
C TYR A 60 0.97 -5.92 -1.17
N SER A 61 0.73 -5.24 -2.28
CA SER A 61 1.57 -4.17 -2.85
C SER A 61 0.71 -2.94 -3.19
N HIS A 62 1.31 -1.98 -3.90
CA HIS A 62 0.60 -0.80 -4.39
C HIS A 62 -0.42 -1.12 -5.50
N THR A 63 -1.37 -0.21 -5.70
CA THR A 63 -2.35 -0.24 -6.80
C THR A 63 -2.25 1.04 -7.62
N ALA A 64 -2.58 0.99 -8.90
CA ALA A 64 -2.45 2.12 -9.84
C ALA A 64 -3.66 3.09 -9.85
N VAL A 65 -4.43 3.16 -8.76
CA VAL A 65 -5.59 4.07 -8.68
C VAL A 65 -5.09 5.53 -8.63
N PRO A 66 -5.65 6.45 -9.43
CA PRO A 66 -5.34 7.87 -9.32
C PRO A 66 -5.57 8.40 -7.91
N ILE A 67 -4.64 9.21 -7.41
CA ILE A 67 -4.74 9.82 -6.08
C ILE A 67 -5.30 11.24 -6.18
N GLY A 68 -6.05 11.66 -5.16
CA GLY A 68 -6.49 13.05 -5.03
C GLY A 68 -5.35 13.94 -4.55
N THR A 69 -5.26 15.15 -5.11
CA THR A 69 -4.32 16.18 -4.67
C THR A 69 -5.09 17.34 -4.06
N SER A 70 -4.55 17.94 -2.99
CA SER A 70 -5.07 19.17 -2.38
C SER A 70 -4.02 20.28 -2.50
N ALA A 71 -4.44 21.47 -2.92
CA ALA A 71 -3.61 22.67 -2.95
C ALA A 71 -4.36 23.82 -2.26
N MET A 72 -3.61 24.77 -1.69
CA MET A 72 -4.16 25.97 -1.06
C MET A 72 -3.23 27.17 -1.26
N GLY A 73 -3.81 28.34 -1.56
CA GLY A 73 -3.10 29.60 -1.69
C GLY A 73 -3.07 30.14 -3.13
N GLY A 74 -2.14 31.07 -3.40
CA GLY A 74 -2.02 31.68 -4.72
C GLY A 74 -1.71 30.64 -5.81
N GLY A 75 -2.60 30.49 -6.78
CA GLY A 75 -2.44 29.55 -7.90
C GLY A 75 -2.89 28.12 -7.62
N GLU A 76 -3.61 27.88 -6.51
CA GLU A 76 -4.22 26.58 -6.17
C GLU A 76 -5.05 25.98 -7.32
N ASP A 77 -5.74 26.82 -8.10
CA ASP A 77 -6.57 26.40 -9.24
C ASP A 77 -5.79 25.63 -10.31
N SER A 78 -4.47 25.84 -10.41
CA SER A 78 -3.63 25.14 -11.37
C SER A 78 -3.47 23.64 -11.04
N PHE A 79 -3.79 23.21 -9.81
CA PHE A 79 -3.77 21.82 -9.35
C PHE A 79 -5.13 21.13 -9.50
N ASN A 80 -6.13 21.80 -10.10
CA ASN A 80 -7.41 21.19 -10.43
C ASN A 80 -7.29 20.25 -11.65
N GLY A 81 -8.17 19.25 -11.70
CA GLY A 81 -8.27 18.32 -12.82
C GLY A 81 -7.35 17.10 -12.70
N TYR A 82 -7.17 16.40 -13.83
CA TYR A 82 -6.39 15.18 -13.92
C TYR A 82 -5.03 15.46 -14.57
N TYR A 83 -3.95 15.03 -13.92
CA TYR A 83 -2.59 15.20 -14.40
C TYR A 83 -1.68 14.10 -13.85
N GLU A 84 -0.51 13.95 -14.49
CA GLU A 84 0.51 13.00 -14.09
C GLU A 84 1.36 13.59 -12.94
N ASN A 85 2.00 12.75 -12.12
CA ASN A 85 2.75 13.23 -10.96
C ASN A 85 3.92 14.17 -11.33
N THR A 86 4.54 14.00 -12.50
CA THR A 86 5.60 14.87 -13.02
C THR A 86 5.08 16.25 -13.36
N ASP A 87 3.83 16.38 -13.82
CA ASP A 87 3.21 17.68 -14.04
C ASP A 87 2.88 18.37 -12.72
N GLY A 88 2.54 17.60 -11.69
CA GLY A 88 2.46 18.10 -10.31
C GLY A 88 3.78 18.73 -9.85
N ALA A 89 4.91 18.05 -10.09
CA ALA A 89 6.23 18.60 -9.78
C ALA A 89 6.56 19.87 -10.57
N LYS A 90 6.23 19.92 -11.86
CA LYS A 90 6.43 21.12 -12.71
C LYS A 90 5.63 22.32 -12.20
N LYS A 91 4.36 22.12 -11.82
CA LYS A 91 3.52 23.18 -11.23
C LYS A 91 4.14 23.73 -9.95
N ILE A 92 4.64 22.87 -9.07
CA ILE A 92 5.33 23.29 -7.84
C ILE A 92 6.56 24.13 -8.18
N MET A 93 7.39 23.68 -9.12
CA MET A 93 8.59 24.41 -9.56
C MET A 93 8.25 25.80 -10.12
N GLU A 94 7.18 25.91 -10.91
CA GLU A 94 6.69 27.19 -11.44
C GLU A 94 6.36 28.19 -10.32
N PHE A 95 5.62 27.77 -9.28
CA PHE A 95 5.31 28.64 -8.14
C PHE A 95 6.54 28.98 -7.27
N MET A 96 7.55 28.12 -7.28
CA MET A 96 8.83 28.39 -6.61
C MET A 96 9.77 29.28 -7.44
N GLY A 97 9.40 29.63 -8.69
CA GLY A 97 10.27 30.37 -9.61
C GLY A 97 11.47 29.55 -10.11
N VAL A 98 11.37 28.21 -10.10
CA VAL A 98 12.40 27.29 -10.55
C VAL A 98 12.13 26.88 -12.00
N ASP A 99 13.08 27.13 -12.90
CA ASP A 99 12.99 26.70 -14.30
C ASP A 99 13.28 25.20 -14.42
N TYR A 100 12.27 24.43 -14.83
CA TYR A 100 12.35 22.98 -15.00
C TYR A 100 12.67 22.55 -16.44
N THR A 101 12.77 23.47 -17.40
CA THR A 101 13.10 23.15 -18.80
C THR A 101 14.54 22.66 -18.95
N LEU A 102 15.45 23.12 -18.09
CA LEU A 102 16.87 22.73 -18.07
C LEU A 102 17.10 21.30 -17.54
N GLN A 103 16.26 20.80 -16.64
CA GLN A 103 16.39 19.44 -16.07
C GLN A 103 15.84 18.35 -16.99
N MET A 104 14.84 18.66 -17.82
CA MET A 104 14.23 17.70 -18.74
C MET A 104 15.07 17.45 -20.01
N ALA A 105 16.03 18.33 -20.32
CA ALA A 105 16.92 18.18 -21.47
C ALA A 105 18.12 17.25 -21.22
N GLN A 106 18.26 16.71 -20.00
CA GLN A 106 19.41 15.88 -19.58
C GLN A 106 19.08 14.40 -19.42
N ASN A 107 17.86 13.96 -19.75
CA ASN A 107 17.40 12.57 -19.67
C ASN A 107 16.95 12.04 -21.02
#